data_AF-A0A672L894-F1
#
_entry.id   AF-A0A672L894-F1
#
_cell.length_a   1.000
_cell.length_b   1.000
_cell.length_c   1.000
_cell.angle_alpha   90.00
_cell.angle_beta   90.00
_cell.angle_gamma   90.00
#
_symmetry.space_group_name_H-M   'P 1'
#
loop_
_entity.id
_entity.type
_entity.pdbx_description
1 polymer ?
#
loop_
_entity_poly.entity_id
_entity_poly.type
_entity_poly.pdbx_seq_one_letter_code
_entity_poly.pdbx_strand_id
1 'polypeptide(L)'
;MRLFMARLTAFVMRSFGLARRFIFIDPSVLQSAKDWLISKQGSDGCFMQQGTLYHNDMKGGVGDHDWMTGYVVASLLELGVLVTDPIITNALSCLRPVVGNLGNTYTTALLAYTFSLAGETSTRAQLLNALDNVAISEGTKLHWSQTTSGDTLAVEISAYVLLAVLFVQPLTTANLGYANRIVNWLVTQQNPYGGFSSTQDTVVALHALSLLAAEVFRMEGSSTVTVQSLSVAGEVYNFDVNRDNRLLYQEKPLKNVPGRYSVRGKGSTCVSVQVACFYNIPTPIKASRTLGVEVKVARDCKVRGADLMLNITVKYNGAKPTTNMVIVNIKLLSGFTADTSLLGSPPDSFAPLVQRVDTGDDHVLVYLKEVKCALDMFSICPLHVCCICTS
;
A
#
# COMPACT_ATOMS: atom_id res chain seq x y z
N MET A 1 12.76 17.89 -9.46
CA MET A 1 11.74 16.87 -9.81
C MET A 1 12.35 15.80 -10.73
N ARG A 2 13.27 14.96 -10.23
CA ARG A 2 13.95 13.88 -11.00
C ARG A 2 14.05 12.56 -10.23
N LEU A 3 13.17 12.39 -9.26
CA LEU A 3 13.05 11.17 -8.48
C LEU A 3 11.70 10.56 -8.83
N PHE A 4 11.58 9.24 -8.85
CA PHE A 4 10.35 8.44 -9.12
C PHE A 4 10.10 7.94 -10.55
N MET A 5 10.73 8.47 -11.60
CA MET A 5 10.12 8.33 -12.93
C MET A 5 9.92 6.87 -13.40
N ALA A 6 10.84 5.91 -13.18
CA ALA A 6 10.63 4.55 -13.70
C ALA A 6 9.49 3.78 -13.02
N ARG A 7 9.50 3.66 -11.69
CA ARG A 7 8.43 2.95 -10.96
C ARG A 7 7.08 3.61 -11.10
N LEU A 8 7.02 4.93 -10.96
CA LEU A 8 5.75 5.65 -11.04
C LEU A 8 5.20 5.62 -12.47
N THR A 9 6.05 5.79 -13.49
CA THR A 9 5.62 5.65 -14.89
C THR A 9 5.14 4.24 -15.18
N ALA A 10 5.84 3.19 -14.72
CA ALA A 10 5.38 1.82 -14.87
C ALA A 10 4.03 1.56 -14.16
N PHE A 11 3.85 2.09 -12.95
CA PHE A 11 2.59 2.01 -12.20
C PHE A 11 1.44 2.69 -12.95
N VAL A 12 1.62 3.96 -13.38
CA VAL A 12 0.59 4.72 -14.10
C VAL A 12 0.27 4.07 -15.44
N MET A 13 1.29 3.65 -16.19
CA MET A 13 1.12 2.94 -17.46
C MET A 13 0.33 1.65 -17.27
N ARG A 14 0.65 0.86 -16.24
CA ARG A 14 -0.08 -0.35 -15.87
C ARG A 14 -1.55 -0.05 -15.55
N SER A 15 -1.80 0.93 -14.67
CA SER A 15 -3.17 1.33 -14.28
C SER A 15 -4.01 1.76 -15.49
N PHE A 16 -3.47 2.65 -16.33
CA PHE A 16 -4.13 3.11 -17.55
C PHE A 16 -4.34 1.97 -18.54
N GLY A 17 -3.34 1.09 -18.69
CA GLY A 17 -3.42 -0.03 -19.59
C GLY A 17 -4.44 -1.08 -19.16
N LEU A 18 -4.69 -1.29 -17.87
CA LEU A 18 -5.78 -2.14 -17.38
C LEU A 18 -7.14 -1.44 -17.52
N ALA A 19 -7.20 -0.12 -17.29
CA ALA A 19 -8.41 0.69 -17.40
C ALA A 19 -8.94 0.81 -18.84
N ARG A 20 -8.08 0.65 -19.87
CA ARG A 20 -8.44 0.78 -21.30
C ARG A 20 -9.63 -0.09 -21.73
N ARG A 21 -9.90 -1.18 -21.01
CA ARG A 21 -11.03 -2.09 -21.27
C ARG A 21 -12.38 -1.50 -20.88
N PHE A 22 -12.39 -0.46 -20.06
CA PHE A 22 -13.58 0.12 -19.45
C PHE A 22 -13.77 1.60 -19.80
N ILE A 23 -12.67 2.34 -20.00
CA ILE A 23 -12.68 3.76 -20.36
C ILE A 23 -11.68 4.04 -21.49
N PHE A 24 -11.97 5.06 -22.30
CA PHE A 24 -11.03 5.50 -23.32
C PHE A 24 -9.78 6.09 -22.67
N ILE A 25 -8.63 5.55 -23.05
CA ILE A 25 -7.31 6.08 -22.72
C ILE A 25 -6.57 6.28 -24.03
N ASP A 26 -6.02 7.48 -24.25
CA ASP A 26 -5.26 7.79 -25.44
C ASP A 26 -4.08 6.82 -25.60
N PRO A 27 -4.04 6.02 -26.68
CA PRO A 27 -2.94 5.08 -26.93
C PRO A 27 -1.57 5.74 -27.01
N SER A 28 -1.48 7.01 -27.43
CA SER A 28 -0.23 7.75 -27.53
C SER A 28 0.42 7.99 -26.17
N VAL A 29 -0.37 8.16 -25.12
CA VAL A 29 0.11 8.34 -23.73
C VAL A 29 0.74 7.04 -23.23
N LEU A 30 0.08 5.90 -23.47
CA LEU A 30 0.60 4.58 -23.10
C LEU A 30 1.88 4.25 -23.87
N GLN A 31 1.90 4.54 -25.17
CA GLN A 31 3.07 4.30 -26.02
C GLN A 31 4.25 5.17 -25.59
N SER A 32 4.03 6.46 -25.33
CA SER A 32 5.08 7.37 -24.86
C SER A 32 5.66 6.95 -23.52
N ALA A 33 4.81 6.49 -22.58
CA ALA A 33 5.25 5.97 -21.29
C ALA A 33 6.08 4.68 -21.46
N LYS A 34 5.65 3.78 -22.36
CA LYS A 34 6.37 2.55 -22.70
C LYS A 34 7.74 2.86 -23.30
N ASP A 35 7.80 3.73 -24.30
CA ASP A 35 9.04 4.12 -24.99
C ASP A 35 10.03 4.79 -24.03
N TRP A 36 9.52 5.64 -23.13
CA TRP A 36 10.34 6.26 -22.09
C TRP A 36 10.91 5.22 -21.13
N LEU A 37 10.13 4.21 -20.70
CA LEU A 37 10.62 3.14 -19.84
C LEU A 37 11.69 2.30 -20.55
N ILE A 38 11.45 1.91 -21.79
CA ILE A 38 12.40 1.17 -22.64
C ILE A 38 13.72 1.91 -22.75
N SER A 39 13.67 3.25 -22.90
CA SER A 39 14.86 4.09 -22.95
C SER A 39 15.72 4.06 -21.67
N LYS A 40 15.25 3.44 -20.59
CA LYS A 40 15.96 3.29 -19.30
C LYS A 40 16.54 1.90 -19.09
N GLN A 41 16.39 1.00 -20.05
CA GLN A 41 17.06 -0.29 -20.02
C GLN A 41 18.56 -0.09 -20.25
N GLY A 42 19.39 -0.65 -19.37
CA GLY A 42 20.84 -0.65 -19.47
C GLY A 42 21.34 -1.64 -20.53
N SER A 43 22.65 -1.59 -20.79
CA SER A 43 23.31 -2.53 -21.72
C SER A 43 23.31 -3.98 -21.22
N ASP A 44 23.16 -4.18 -19.91
CA ASP A 44 23.00 -5.48 -19.25
C ASP A 44 21.56 -6.02 -19.32
N GLY A 45 20.61 -5.23 -19.83
CA GLY A 45 19.20 -5.57 -19.90
C GLY A 45 18.40 -5.20 -18.65
N CYS A 46 19.03 -4.78 -17.56
CA CYS A 46 18.33 -4.34 -16.36
C CYS A 46 17.81 -2.90 -16.50
N PHE A 47 16.68 -2.59 -15.86
CA PHE A 47 16.17 -1.23 -15.81
C PHE A 47 16.88 -0.45 -14.69
N MET A 48 17.57 0.62 -15.07
CA MET A 48 18.27 1.46 -14.10
C MET A 48 17.29 2.38 -13.35
N GLN A 49 17.46 2.45 -12.03
CA GLN A 49 16.69 3.39 -11.21
C GLN A 49 17.26 4.81 -11.38
N GLN A 50 16.42 5.77 -11.80
CA GLN A 50 16.76 7.19 -11.75
C GLN A 50 16.13 7.85 -10.51
N GLY A 51 16.97 8.37 -9.61
CA GLY A 51 16.58 9.09 -8.39
C GLY A 51 16.67 8.26 -7.10
N THR A 52 16.44 8.88 -5.94
CA THR A 52 16.41 8.17 -4.64
C THR A 52 15.06 7.51 -4.36
N LEU A 53 15.11 6.35 -3.71
CA LEU A 53 13.97 5.52 -3.33
C LEU A 53 13.37 6.03 -2.01
N TYR A 54 12.03 6.08 -1.94
CA TYR A 54 11.28 6.50 -0.75
C TYR A 54 10.66 5.32 0.01
N HIS A 55 10.97 4.08 -0.36
CA HIS A 55 10.72 2.91 0.48
C HIS A 55 12.04 2.14 0.58
N ASN A 56 12.97 2.68 1.36
CA ASN A 56 14.28 2.04 1.55
C ASN A 56 14.19 0.63 2.14
N ASP A 57 13.07 0.26 2.77
CA ASP A 57 12.82 -1.10 3.27
C ASP A 57 12.72 -2.14 2.15
N MET A 58 12.34 -1.71 0.94
CA MET A 58 12.29 -2.58 -0.25
C MET A 58 13.68 -2.96 -0.77
N LYS A 59 14.74 -2.18 -0.43
CA LYS A 59 16.10 -2.47 -0.90
C LYS A 59 16.59 -3.81 -0.33
N GLY A 60 16.31 -4.08 0.95
CA GLY A 60 17.00 -5.16 1.68
C GLY A 60 18.52 -5.10 1.45
N GLY A 61 19.23 -6.20 1.66
CA GLY A 61 20.65 -6.31 1.29
C GLY A 61 20.91 -6.57 -0.21
N VAL A 62 19.93 -6.32 -1.10
CA VAL A 62 19.97 -6.68 -2.52
C VAL A 62 20.13 -5.42 -3.38
N GLY A 63 20.72 -5.57 -4.58
CA GLY A 63 21.02 -4.48 -5.49
C GLY A 63 19.78 -3.68 -5.91
N ASP A 64 19.95 -2.37 -6.04
CA ASP A 64 18.87 -1.40 -6.35
C ASP A 64 18.14 -1.68 -7.69
N HIS A 65 18.70 -2.49 -8.59
CA HIS A 65 18.21 -2.70 -9.96
C HIS A 65 17.24 -3.88 -10.12
N ASP A 66 17.33 -4.91 -9.28
CA ASP A 66 16.70 -6.21 -9.57
C ASP A 66 15.17 -6.16 -9.38
N TRP A 67 14.72 -5.63 -8.24
CA TRP A 67 13.30 -5.48 -7.95
C TRP A 67 12.63 -4.48 -8.92
N MET A 68 13.34 -3.43 -9.33
CA MET A 68 12.83 -2.44 -10.30
C MET A 68 12.64 -3.09 -11.67
N THR A 69 13.63 -3.86 -12.12
CA THR A 69 13.56 -4.62 -13.38
C THR A 69 12.39 -5.60 -13.35
N GLY A 70 12.24 -6.37 -12.27
CA GLY A 70 11.10 -7.28 -12.07
C GLY A 70 9.75 -6.54 -12.16
N TYR A 71 9.64 -5.40 -11.48
CA TYR A 71 8.41 -4.59 -11.48
C TYR A 71 8.03 -4.05 -12.87
N VAL A 72 9.00 -3.53 -13.63
CA VAL A 72 8.76 -3.03 -15.01
C VAL A 72 8.35 -4.17 -15.91
N VAL A 73 9.07 -5.31 -15.86
CA VAL A 73 8.77 -6.48 -16.68
C VAL A 73 7.38 -7.02 -16.37
N ALA A 74 7.02 -7.19 -15.09
CA ALA A 74 5.69 -7.61 -14.70
C ALA A 74 4.60 -6.66 -15.24
N SER A 75 4.83 -5.35 -15.13
CA SER A 75 3.90 -4.33 -15.65
C SER A 75 3.74 -4.43 -17.17
N LEU A 76 4.83 -4.61 -17.93
CA LEU A 76 4.77 -4.74 -19.39
C LEU A 76 4.06 -6.04 -19.83
N LEU A 77 4.34 -7.15 -19.14
CA LEU A 77 3.70 -8.44 -19.42
C LEU A 77 2.19 -8.40 -19.14
N GLU A 78 1.75 -7.77 -18.05
CA GLU A 78 0.32 -7.56 -17.76
C GLU A 78 -0.40 -6.73 -18.83
N LEU A 79 0.31 -5.82 -19.50
CA LEU A 79 -0.23 -5.03 -20.61
C LEU A 79 -0.23 -5.78 -21.95
N GLY A 80 0.19 -7.05 -21.96
CA GLY A 80 0.20 -7.92 -23.14
C GLY A 80 1.43 -7.75 -24.03
N VAL A 81 2.53 -7.16 -23.53
CA VAL A 81 3.81 -7.21 -24.26
C VAL A 81 4.27 -8.67 -24.31
N LEU A 82 4.62 -9.14 -25.51
CA LEU A 82 5.02 -10.54 -25.71
C LEU A 82 6.33 -10.84 -24.99
N VAL A 83 6.43 -12.05 -24.44
CA VAL A 83 7.67 -12.54 -23.80
C VAL A 83 8.85 -12.57 -24.80
N THR A 84 8.56 -12.74 -26.09
CA THR A 84 9.53 -12.75 -27.20
C THR A 84 10.03 -11.35 -27.57
N ASP A 85 9.46 -10.28 -27.01
CA ASP A 85 9.95 -8.92 -27.22
C ASP A 85 11.40 -8.83 -26.70
N PRO A 86 12.36 -8.30 -27.48
CA PRO A 86 13.76 -8.20 -27.07
C PRO A 86 13.94 -7.50 -25.72
N ILE A 87 13.10 -6.50 -25.41
CA ILE A 87 13.17 -5.76 -24.15
C ILE A 87 12.89 -6.69 -22.96
N ILE A 88 11.84 -7.51 -23.08
CA ILE A 88 11.46 -8.49 -22.04
C ILE A 88 12.52 -9.58 -21.95
N THR A 89 12.97 -10.11 -23.10
CA THR A 89 13.98 -11.18 -23.14
C THR A 89 15.29 -10.74 -22.48
N ASN A 90 15.76 -9.52 -22.78
CA ASN A 90 16.97 -8.95 -22.18
C ASN A 90 16.80 -8.71 -20.67
N ALA A 91 15.65 -8.19 -20.24
CA ALA A 91 15.37 -7.96 -18.83
C ALA A 91 15.29 -9.26 -18.02
N LEU A 92 14.62 -10.29 -18.56
CA LEU A 92 14.60 -11.62 -17.95
C LEU A 92 16.01 -12.23 -17.90
N SER A 93 16.83 -12.04 -18.93
CA SER A 93 18.23 -12.47 -18.93
C SER A 93 19.05 -11.79 -17.82
N CYS A 94 18.77 -10.52 -17.52
CA CYS A 94 19.41 -9.81 -16.42
C CYS A 94 18.95 -10.35 -15.04
N LEU A 95 17.70 -10.78 -14.91
CA LEU A 95 17.12 -11.26 -13.65
C LEU A 95 17.50 -12.71 -13.30
N ARG A 96 17.73 -13.59 -14.28
CA ARG A 96 18.01 -15.02 -14.05
C ARG A 96 19.21 -15.30 -13.13
N PRO A 97 20.36 -14.61 -13.25
CA PRO A 97 21.50 -14.80 -12.34
C PRO A 97 21.16 -14.49 -10.88
N VAL A 98 20.18 -13.61 -10.63
CA VAL A 98 19.80 -13.16 -9.29
C VAL A 98 18.99 -14.23 -8.56
N VAL A 99 18.20 -15.05 -9.28
CA VAL A 99 17.27 -16.05 -8.72
C VAL A 99 17.94 -17.03 -7.73
N GLY A 100 19.22 -17.34 -7.93
CA GLY A 100 19.98 -18.24 -7.04
C GLY A 100 20.54 -17.60 -5.77
N ASN A 101 20.50 -16.28 -5.63
CA ASN A 101 21.16 -15.52 -4.56
C ASN A 101 20.25 -14.44 -3.96
N LEU A 102 19.02 -14.81 -3.59
CA LEU A 102 18.04 -13.87 -3.05
C LEU A 102 17.97 -13.94 -1.52
N GLY A 103 18.63 -12.99 -0.85
CA GLY A 103 18.46 -12.75 0.59
C GLY A 103 17.28 -11.83 0.94
N ASN A 104 16.56 -11.30 -0.06
CA ASN A 104 15.45 -10.36 0.10
C ASN A 104 14.13 -11.01 -0.30
N THR A 105 13.28 -11.29 0.69
CA THR A 105 11.95 -11.91 0.53
C THR A 105 11.05 -11.11 -0.42
N TYR A 106 11.09 -9.78 -0.36
CA TYR A 106 10.31 -8.91 -1.26
C TYR A 106 10.70 -9.13 -2.72
N THR A 107 12.00 -9.07 -3.02
CA THR A 107 12.49 -9.28 -4.39
C THR A 107 12.13 -10.68 -4.87
N THR A 108 12.27 -11.70 -4.02
CA THR A 108 11.89 -13.08 -4.37
C THR A 108 10.41 -13.21 -4.72
N ALA A 109 9.51 -12.61 -3.94
CA ALA A 109 8.07 -12.64 -4.20
C ALA A 109 7.70 -11.93 -5.50
N LEU A 110 8.26 -10.74 -5.74
CA LEU A 110 8.04 -9.99 -6.97
C LEU A 110 8.56 -10.74 -8.20
N LEU A 111 9.76 -11.33 -8.10
CA LEU A 111 10.32 -12.14 -9.19
C LEU A 111 9.52 -13.42 -9.41
N ALA A 112 9.02 -14.08 -8.37
CA ALA A 112 8.14 -15.24 -8.53
C ALA A 112 6.92 -14.88 -9.37
N TYR A 113 6.31 -13.72 -9.11
CA TYR A 113 5.22 -13.21 -9.92
C TYR A 113 5.65 -12.84 -11.35
N THR A 114 6.80 -12.18 -11.50
CA THR A 114 7.32 -11.77 -12.81
C THR A 114 7.60 -12.98 -13.71
N PHE A 115 8.27 -14.00 -13.19
CA PHE A 115 8.55 -15.24 -13.93
C PHE A 115 7.29 -16.09 -14.14
N SER A 116 6.29 -16.01 -13.25
CA SER A 116 4.94 -16.53 -13.51
C SER A 116 4.34 -15.91 -14.77
N LEU A 117 4.33 -14.58 -14.88
CA LEU A 117 3.83 -13.85 -16.04
C LEU A 117 4.59 -14.21 -17.33
N ALA A 118 5.90 -14.43 -17.23
CA ALA A 118 6.74 -14.81 -18.37
C ALA A 118 6.56 -16.28 -18.81
N GLY A 119 5.84 -17.10 -18.04
CA GLY A 119 5.65 -18.53 -18.32
C GLY A 119 6.85 -19.42 -17.95
N GLU A 120 7.83 -18.92 -17.19
CA GLU A 120 9.01 -19.69 -16.76
C GLU A 120 8.69 -20.52 -15.50
N THR A 121 8.12 -21.71 -15.70
CA THR A 121 7.60 -22.55 -14.61
C THR A 121 8.68 -23.09 -13.67
N SER A 122 9.88 -23.42 -14.17
CA SER A 122 11.01 -23.92 -13.37
C SER A 122 11.55 -22.84 -12.44
N THR A 123 11.85 -21.65 -12.99
CA THR A 123 12.33 -20.47 -12.25
C THR A 123 11.32 -20.05 -11.19
N ARG A 124 10.03 -20.00 -11.55
CA ARG A 124 8.94 -19.75 -10.60
C ARG A 124 8.92 -20.77 -9.46
N ALA A 125 8.99 -22.07 -9.76
CA ALA A 125 8.96 -23.11 -8.74
C ALA A 125 10.15 -23.00 -7.77
N GLN A 126 11.34 -22.69 -8.28
CA GLN A 126 12.52 -22.43 -7.45
C GLN A 126 12.30 -21.24 -6.49
N LEU A 127 11.74 -20.13 -6.98
CA LEU A 127 11.45 -18.94 -6.18
C LEU A 127 10.37 -19.20 -5.13
N LEU A 128 9.30 -19.91 -5.48
CA LEU A 128 8.25 -20.29 -4.53
C LEU A 128 8.78 -21.24 -3.44
N ASN A 129 9.62 -22.21 -3.80
CA ASN A 129 10.27 -23.09 -2.82
C ASN A 129 11.19 -22.30 -1.87
N ALA A 130 11.91 -21.30 -2.38
CA ALA A 130 12.72 -20.41 -1.55
C ALA A 130 11.86 -19.59 -0.58
N LEU A 131 10.71 -19.11 -1.03
CA LEU A 131 9.73 -18.40 -0.21
C LEU A 131 9.10 -19.31 0.84
N ASP A 132 8.79 -20.57 0.52
CA ASP A 132 8.24 -21.55 1.48
C ASP A 132 9.17 -21.77 2.67
N ASN A 133 10.49 -21.72 2.48
CA ASN A 133 11.47 -21.87 3.56
C ASN A 133 11.45 -20.72 4.58
N VAL A 134 10.94 -19.54 4.20
CA VAL A 134 10.85 -18.35 5.05
C VAL A 134 9.39 -17.95 5.33
N ALA A 135 8.44 -18.82 5.01
CA ALA A 135 7.02 -18.55 5.21
C ALA A 135 6.64 -18.61 6.70
N ILE A 136 5.81 -17.64 7.12
CA ILE A 136 5.28 -17.57 8.48
C ILE A 136 3.90 -18.23 8.49
N SER A 137 3.84 -19.43 9.06
CA SER A 137 2.66 -20.29 9.08
C SER A 137 2.04 -20.35 10.48
N GLU A 138 0.85 -19.77 10.63
CA GLU A 138 0.09 -19.71 11.88
C GLU A 138 -1.28 -20.38 11.69
N GLY A 139 -1.34 -21.70 11.88
CA GLY A 139 -2.56 -22.48 11.64
C GLY A 139 -3.04 -22.35 10.19
N THR A 140 -4.23 -21.78 9.99
CA THR A 140 -4.84 -21.57 8.67
C THR A 140 -4.33 -20.33 7.93
N LYS A 141 -3.42 -19.55 8.54
CA LYS A 141 -2.84 -18.34 7.99
C LYS A 141 -1.42 -18.59 7.49
N LEU A 142 -1.09 -18.04 6.34
CA LEU A 142 0.22 -18.11 5.72
C LEU A 142 0.61 -16.73 5.20
N HIS A 143 1.82 -16.27 5.48
CA HIS A 143 2.30 -14.97 5.01
C HIS A 143 3.82 -14.89 5.01
N TRP A 144 4.33 -13.77 4.47
CA TRP A 144 5.75 -13.47 4.38
C TRP A 144 6.03 -12.06 4.88
N SER A 145 7.23 -11.88 5.42
CA SER A 145 7.77 -10.58 5.76
C SER A 145 9.25 -10.49 5.38
N GLN A 146 9.72 -9.26 5.20
CA GLN A 146 11.13 -8.93 5.00
C GLN A 146 11.90 -8.89 6.33
N THR A 147 11.23 -8.53 7.44
CA THR A 147 11.81 -8.48 8.79
C THR A 147 10.92 -9.21 9.80
N THR A 148 11.51 -9.60 10.93
CA THR A 148 10.83 -10.35 12.02
C THR A 148 9.94 -9.48 12.90
N SER A 149 9.85 -8.15 12.67
CA SER A 149 9.01 -7.26 13.49
C SER A 149 8.39 -6.12 12.67
N GLY A 150 7.06 -6.05 12.68
CA GLY A 150 6.28 -4.89 12.22
C GLY A 150 6.50 -4.51 10.75
N ASP A 151 6.46 -5.47 9.83
CA ASP A 151 6.81 -5.22 8.44
C ASP A 151 5.65 -4.61 7.63
N THR A 152 5.82 -3.35 7.24
CA THR A 152 4.92 -2.62 6.33
C THR A 152 4.83 -3.24 4.93
N LEU A 153 5.76 -4.12 4.56
CA LEU A 153 5.79 -4.79 3.26
C LEU A 153 5.09 -6.16 3.26
N ALA A 154 4.78 -6.73 4.43
CA ALA A 154 4.30 -8.11 4.52
C ALA A 154 3.04 -8.37 3.68
N VAL A 155 2.12 -7.39 3.62
CA VAL A 155 0.92 -7.44 2.77
C VAL A 155 1.29 -7.47 1.29
N GLU A 156 2.18 -6.58 0.85
CA GLU A 156 2.62 -6.51 -0.55
C GLU A 156 3.37 -7.80 -0.96
N ILE A 157 4.29 -8.30 -0.13
CA ILE A 157 5.03 -9.55 -0.37
C ILE A 157 4.06 -10.71 -0.50
N SER A 158 3.18 -10.89 0.49
CA SER A 158 2.23 -12.01 0.49
C SER A 158 1.24 -11.94 -0.67
N ALA A 159 0.86 -10.73 -1.10
CA ALA A 159 0.03 -10.53 -2.27
C ALA A 159 0.75 -10.90 -3.58
N TYR A 160 2.05 -10.59 -3.74
CA TYR A 160 2.82 -11.08 -4.90
C TYR A 160 2.96 -12.60 -4.91
N VAL A 161 3.17 -13.24 -3.75
CA VAL A 161 3.19 -14.72 -3.67
C VAL A 161 1.83 -15.29 -4.09
N LEU A 162 0.73 -14.70 -3.62
CA LEU A 162 -0.61 -15.10 -4.04
C LEU A 162 -0.81 -14.96 -5.55
N LEU A 163 -0.40 -13.83 -6.14
CA LEU A 163 -0.44 -13.63 -7.60
C LEU A 163 0.38 -14.69 -8.35
N ALA A 164 1.58 -15.01 -7.86
CA ALA A 164 2.45 -16.00 -8.47
C ALA A 164 1.84 -17.41 -8.45
N VAL A 165 1.17 -17.79 -7.35
CA VAL A 165 0.47 -19.07 -7.20
C VAL A 165 -0.76 -19.16 -8.10
N LEU A 166 -1.53 -18.06 -8.24
CA LEU A 166 -2.76 -18.02 -9.04
C LEU A 166 -2.50 -18.07 -10.55
N PHE A 167 -1.28 -17.77 -11.00
CA PHE A 167 -0.93 -17.76 -12.41
C PHE A 167 -0.67 -19.15 -13.00
N VAL A 168 -0.74 -20.22 -12.19
CA VAL A 168 -0.61 -21.61 -12.66
C VAL A 168 -1.90 -22.05 -13.35
N GLN A 169 -1.81 -22.51 -14.60
CA GLN A 169 -2.95 -23.09 -15.32
C GLN A 169 -2.66 -24.56 -15.69
N PRO A 170 -3.59 -25.49 -15.41
CA PRO A 170 -4.82 -25.31 -14.64
C PRO A 170 -4.57 -25.15 -13.14
N LEU A 171 -5.44 -24.40 -12.45
CA LEU A 171 -5.41 -24.31 -10.99
C LEU A 171 -5.90 -25.62 -10.36
N THR A 172 -5.08 -26.21 -9.49
CA THR A 172 -5.44 -27.43 -8.75
C THR A 172 -6.09 -27.09 -7.40
N THR A 173 -6.83 -28.04 -6.83
CA THR A 173 -7.37 -27.90 -5.46
C THR A 173 -6.27 -27.65 -4.42
N ALA A 174 -5.07 -28.18 -4.63
CA ALA A 174 -3.92 -27.92 -3.76
C ALA A 174 -3.46 -26.46 -3.84
N ASN A 175 -3.39 -25.90 -5.06
CA ASN A 175 -3.04 -24.49 -5.27
C ASN A 175 -4.08 -23.57 -4.62
N LEU A 176 -5.37 -23.87 -4.78
CA LEU A 176 -6.46 -23.10 -4.14
C LEU A 176 -6.42 -23.21 -2.62
N GLY A 177 -6.14 -24.41 -2.08
CA GLY A 177 -5.97 -24.60 -0.64
C GLY A 177 -4.80 -23.78 -0.08
N TYR A 178 -3.66 -23.76 -0.79
CA TYR A 178 -2.50 -22.96 -0.44
C TYR A 178 -2.80 -21.45 -0.51
N ALA A 179 -3.38 -20.99 -1.62
CA ALA A 179 -3.81 -19.60 -1.84
C ALA A 179 -4.79 -19.12 -0.76
N ASN A 180 -5.73 -19.98 -0.34
CA ASN A 180 -6.70 -19.66 0.69
C ASN A 180 -6.04 -19.39 2.06
N ARG A 181 -4.91 -20.05 2.37
CA ARG A 181 -4.15 -19.75 3.60
C ARG A 181 -3.55 -18.35 3.58
N ILE A 182 -3.10 -17.90 2.40
CA ILE A 182 -2.59 -16.53 2.21
C ILE A 182 -3.71 -15.52 2.36
N VAL A 183 -4.87 -15.78 1.74
CA VAL A 183 -6.05 -14.90 1.83
C VAL A 183 -6.58 -14.80 3.26
N ASN A 184 -6.62 -15.91 4.01
CA ASN A 184 -7.00 -15.88 5.42
C ASN A 184 -6.13 -14.92 6.24
N TRP A 185 -4.84 -14.78 5.90
CA TRP A 185 -3.98 -13.80 6.55
C TRP A 185 -4.24 -12.38 6.01
N LEU A 186 -4.29 -12.19 4.69
CA LEU A 186 -4.51 -10.87 4.07
C LEU A 186 -5.79 -10.19 4.55
N VAL A 187 -6.91 -10.92 4.64
CA VAL A 187 -8.19 -10.39 5.14
C VAL A 187 -8.07 -9.89 6.58
N THR A 188 -7.16 -10.46 7.39
CA THR A 188 -6.92 -9.96 8.76
C THR A 188 -6.09 -8.68 8.82
N GLN A 189 -5.41 -8.31 7.73
CA GLN A 189 -4.65 -7.06 7.60
C GLN A 189 -5.48 -5.94 6.96
N GLN A 190 -6.65 -6.25 6.40
CA GLN A 190 -7.53 -5.27 5.77
C GLN A 190 -8.19 -4.39 6.83
N ASN A 191 -8.23 -3.08 6.59
CA ASN A 191 -8.91 -2.11 7.43
C ASN A 191 -10.44 -2.12 7.18
N PRO A 192 -11.26 -1.54 8.09
CA PRO A 192 -12.72 -1.57 7.98
C PRO A 192 -13.31 -0.94 6.69
N TYR A 193 -12.52 -0.13 6.00
CA TYR A 193 -12.91 0.56 4.77
C TYR A 193 -12.41 -0.15 3.50
N GLY A 194 -11.87 -1.36 3.65
CA GLY A 194 -11.42 -2.20 2.53
C GLY A 194 -9.97 -1.95 2.05
N GLY A 195 -9.26 -0.99 2.65
CA GLY A 195 -7.85 -0.71 2.33
C GLY A 195 -6.86 -1.45 3.22
N PHE A 196 -5.57 -1.22 2.99
CA PHE A 196 -4.47 -1.69 3.83
C PHE A 196 -3.68 -0.49 4.38
N SER A 197 -2.46 -0.71 4.85
CA SER A 197 -1.69 0.32 5.59
C SER A 197 -1.04 1.34 4.66
N SER A 198 -0.79 1.00 3.39
CA SER A 198 -0.15 1.85 2.39
C SER A 198 -0.96 1.85 1.07
N THR A 199 -0.44 2.52 0.05
CA THR A 199 -1.03 2.52 -1.29
C THR A 199 -0.66 1.26 -2.08
N GLN A 200 0.61 0.85 -2.03
CA GLN A 200 1.14 -0.24 -2.86
C GLN A 200 0.64 -1.61 -2.41
N ASP A 201 0.67 -1.87 -1.11
CA ASP A 201 0.07 -3.06 -0.50
C ASP A 201 -1.44 -3.16 -0.82
N THR A 202 -2.17 -2.04 -0.75
CA THR A 202 -3.59 -2.00 -1.08
C THR A 202 -3.84 -2.38 -2.53
N VAL A 203 -3.11 -1.80 -3.49
CA VAL A 203 -3.31 -2.10 -4.91
C VAL A 203 -2.98 -3.57 -5.22
N VAL A 204 -1.84 -4.08 -4.76
CA VAL A 204 -1.41 -5.45 -5.07
C VAL A 204 -2.29 -6.48 -4.35
N ALA A 205 -2.65 -6.25 -3.09
CA ALA A 205 -3.53 -7.14 -2.34
C ALA A 205 -4.93 -7.20 -2.95
N LEU A 206 -5.54 -6.06 -3.29
CA LEU A 206 -6.84 -6.04 -3.95
C LEU A 206 -6.81 -6.72 -5.32
N HIS A 207 -5.72 -6.53 -6.09
CA HIS A 207 -5.53 -7.25 -7.34
C HIS A 207 -5.49 -8.77 -7.11
N ALA A 208 -4.68 -9.25 -6.17
CA ALA A 208 -4.55 -10.67 -5.86
C ALA A 208 -5.86 -11.30 -5.36
N LEU A 209 -6.55 -10.60 -4.45
CA LEU A 209 -7.86 -11.02 -3.93
C LEU A 209 -8.93 -11.05 -5.03
N SER A 210 -8.92 -10.08 -5.94
CA SER A 210 -9.86 -10.04 -7.06
C SER A 210 -9.65 -11.19 -8.05
N LEU A 211 -8.40 -11.57 -8.33
CA LEU A 211 -8.09 -12.72 -9.17
C LEU A 211 -8.53 -14.03 -8.53
N LEU A 212 -8.22 -14.25 -7.24
CA LEU A 212 -8.72 -15.44 -6.55
C LEU A 212 -10.26 -15.46 -6.56
N ALA A 213 -10.91 -14.33 -6.28
CA ALA A 213 -12.36 -14.23 -6.26
C ALA A 213 -12.98 -14.57 -7.63
N ALA A 214 -12.31 -14.22 -8.73
CA ALA A 214 -12.72 -14.61 -10.08
C ALA A 214 -12.56 -16.12 -10.34
N GLU A 215 -11.48 -16.73 -9.87
CA GLU A 215 -11.21 -18.17 -10.04
C GLU A 215 -12.14 -19.06 -9.21
N VAL A 216 -12.48 -18.64 -7.98
CA VAL A 216 -13.39 -19.41 -7.11
C VAL A 216 -14.85 -19.02 -7.29
N PHE A 217 -15.14 -18.09 -8.22
CA PHE A 217 -16.47 -17.56 -8.43
C PHE A 217 -17.47 -18.67 -8.80
N ARG A 218 -18.59 -18.71 -8.07
CA ARG A 218 -19.77 -19.48 -8.43
C ARG A 218 -20.98 -18.57 -8.46
N MET A 219 -21.83 -18.72 -9.49
CA MET A 219 -23.05 -17.93 -9.65
C MET A 219 -24.16 -18.40 -8.71
N GLU A 220 -24.21 -19.71 -8.47
CA GLU A 220 -25.20 -20.34 -7.60
C GLU A 220 -24.65 -20.54 -6.18
N GLY A 221 -25.56 -20.53 -5.21
CA GLY A 221 -25.25 -20.77 -3.80
C GLY A 221 -25.81 -19.71 -2.87
N SER A 222 -25.91 -20.07 -1.60
CA SER A 222 -26.31 -19.17 -0.52
C SER A 222 -25.63 -19.58 0.77
N SER A 223 -25.29 -18.60 1.59
CA SER A 223 -24.70 -18.81 2.91
C SER A 223 -25.29 -17.83 3.91
N THR A 224 -25.58 -18.34 5.10
CA THR A 224 -25.96 -17.53 6.25
C THR A 224 -24.79 -17.48 7.20
N VAL A 225 -24.38 -16.26 7.59
CA VAL A 225 -23.41 -16.02 8.64
C VAL A 225 -24.16 -15.61 9.90
N THR A 226 -23.99 -16.39 10.96
CA THR A 226 -24.53 -16.13 12.29
C THR A 226 -23.42 -15.64 13.22
N VAL A 227 -23.58 -14.44 13.76
CA VAL A 227 -22.71 -13.84 14.78
C VAL A 227 -23.47 -13.82 16.10
N GLN A 228 -22.95 -14.51 17.12
CA GLN A 228 -23.63 -14.66 18.41
C GLN A 228 -22.72 -14.20 19.55
N SER A 229 -23.25 -13.33 20.41
CA SER A 229 -22.58 -12.96 21.67
C SER A 229 -22.61 -14.14 22.64
N LEU A 230 -21.47 -14.40 23.30
CA LEU A 230 -21.33 -15.52 24.25
C LEU A 230 -21.84 -15.19 25.67
N SER A 231 -22.54 -14.08 25.87
CA SER A 231 -23.16 -13.72 27.15
C SER A 231 -24.50 -14.42 27.35
N VAL A 232 -24.94 -14.54 28.62
CA VAL A 232 -26.14 -15.30 29.03
C VAL A 232 -27.46 -14.77 28.42
N ALA A 233 -27.46 -13.55 27.88
CA ALA A 233 -28.55 -12.95 27.09
C ALA A 233 -28.02 -12.33 25.78
N GLY A 234 -27.03 -12.97 25.17
CA GLY A 234 -26.31 -12.45 24.02
C GLY A 234 -27.17 -12.35 22.76
N GLU A 235 -27.15 -11.18 22.11
CA GLU A 235 -27.81 -10.98 20.82
C GLU A 235 -27.22 -11.91 19.75
N VAL A 236 -28.09 -12.34 18.84
CA VAL A 236 -27.75 -13.13 17.65
C VAL A 236 -28.03 -12.29 16.41
N TYR A 237 -27.03 -12.16 15.56
CA TYR A 237 -27.11 -11.43 14.31
C TYR A 237 -26.93 -12.40 13.15
N ASN A 238 -27.90 -12.44 12.23
CA ASN A 238 -27.80 -13.20 10.99
C ASN A 238 -27.55 -12.25 9.80
N PHE A 239 -26.71 -12.70 8.88
CA PHE A 239 -26.40 -12.09 7.60
C PHE A 239 -26.58 -13.14 6.52
N ASP A 240 -27.51 -12.90 5.61
CA ASP A 240 -27.80 -13.82 4.51
C ASP A 240 -27.13 -13.31 3.24
N VAL A 241 -26.35 -14.17 2.59
CA VAL A 241 -25.63 -13.90 1.35
C VAL A 241 -26.12 -14.88 0.30
N ASN A 242 -26.74 -14.36 -0.75
CA ASN A 242 -27.30 -15.10 -1.87
C ASN A 242 -26.95 -14.40 -3.20
N ARG A 243 -27.46 -14.93 -4.32
CA ARG A 243 -27.20 -14.39 -5.66
C ARG A 243 -27.54 -12.91 -5.79
N ASP A 244 -28.63 -12.46 -5.18
CA ASP A 244 -29.19 -11.13 -5.39
C ASP A 244 -28.50 -10.06 -4.52
N ASN A 245 -27.97 -10.44 -3.37
CA ASN A 245 -27.38 -9.50 -2.40
C ASN A 245 -25.88 -9.71 -2.13
N ARG A 246 -25.20 -10.59 -2.88
CA ARG A 246 -23.75 -10.88 -2.69
C ARG A 246 -22.79 -9.70 -2.85
N LEU A 247 -23.22 -8.62 -3.53
CA LEU A 247 -22.45 -7.37 -3.66
C LEU A 247 -22.94 -6.29 -2.71
N LEU A 248 -24.00 -6.56 -1.93
CA LEU A 248 -24.56 -5.60 -0.99
C LEU A 248 -23.75 -5.64 0.30
N TYR A 249 -23.26 -4.48 0.71
CA TYR A 249 -22.64 -4.30 2.02
C TYR A 249 -23.68 -4.48 3.13
N GLN A 250 -23.34 -5.27 4.15
CA GLN A 250 -24.18 -5.53 5.31
C GLN A 250 -23.36 -5.32 6.60
N GLU A 251 -23.86 -4.49 7.51
CA GLU A 251 -23.23 -4.24 8.81
C GLU A 251 -24.27 -4.23 9.94
N LYS A 252 -23.84 -4.59 11.16
CA LYS A 252 -24.66 -4.46 12.37
C LYS A 252 -23.79 -4.02 13.55
N PRO A 253 -24.22 -3.03 14.35
CA PRO A 253 -23.51 -2.62 15.54
C PRO A 253 -23.61 -3.70 16.61
N LEU A 254 -22.46 -4.08 17.19
CA LEU A 254 -22.38 -5.03 18.30
C LEU A 254 -22.53 -4.27 19.63
N LYS A 255 -23.53 -4.63 20.45
CA LYS A 255 -23.85 -3.87 21.68
C LYS A 255 -22.93 -4.19 22.88
N ASN A 256 -22.54 -5.45 23.06
CA ASN A 256 -21.78 -5.91 24.22
C ASN A 256 -20.26 -5.83 23.98
N VAL A 257 -19.72 -4.60 23.94
CA VAL A 257 -18.29 -4.34 23.74
C VAL A 257 -17.67 -3.75 25.03
N PRO A 258 -16.59 -4.35 25.59
CA PRO A 258 -15.88 -5.54 25.13
C PRO A 258 -16.64 -6.84 25.43
N GLY A 259 -16.58 -7.79 24.51
CA GLY A 259 -17.27 -9.08 24.65
C GLY A 259 -16.73 -10.14 23.69
N ARG A 260 -17.02 -11.41 23.97
CA ARG A 260 -16.67 -12.52 23.08
C ARG A 260 -17.85 -12.86 22.18
N TYR A 261 -17.56 -13.00 20.90
CA TYR A 261 -18.53 -13.34 19.86
C TYR A 261 -18.06 -14.60 19.12
N SER A 262 -19.02 -15.45 18.75
CA SER A 262 -18.78 -16.57 17.85
C SER A 262 -19.35 -16.25 16.47
N VAL A 263 -18.61 -16.59 15.42
CA VAL A 263 -19.03 -16.44 14.03
C VAL A 263 -19.14 -17.84 13.42
N ARG A 264 -20.30 -18.15 12.84
CA ARG A 264 -20.55 -19.43 12.15
C ARG A 264 -21.15 -19.16 10.77
N GLY A 265 -20.53 -19.70 9.72
CA GLY A 265 -21.08 -19.71 8.37
C GLY A 265 -21.71 -21.06 8.05
N LYS A 266 -22.90 -21.06 7.45
CA LYS A 266 -23.57 -22.26 6.94
C LYS A 266 -24.05 -22.00 5.52
N GLY A 267 -23.60 -22.82 4.56
CA GLY A 267 -24.02 -22.70 3.16
C GLY A 267 -22.97 -23.19 2.18
N SER A 268 -23.15 -22.81 0.91
CA SER A 268 -22.33 -23.27 -0.21
C SER A 268 -21.48 -22.16 -0.86
N THR A 269 -21.67 -20.90 -0.46
CA THR A 269 -20.88 -19.76 -0.96
C THR A 269 -19.88 -19.26 0.09
N CYS A 270 -18.73 -18.76 -0.36
CA CYS A 270 -17.74 -18.12 0.49
C CYS A 270 -18.21 -16.71 0.88
N VAL A 271 -18.11 -16.36 2.16
CA VAL A 271 -18.45 -15.03 2.68
C VAL A 271 -17.25 -14.47 3.42
N SER A 272 -16.85 -13.23 3.08
CA SER A 272 -15.85 -12.49 3.85
C SER A 272 -16.53 -11.75 4.99
N VAL A 273 -16.00 -11.89 6.20
CA VAL A 273 -16.54 -11.28 7.41
C VAL A 273 -15.44 -10.49 8.10
N GLN A 274 -15.73 -9.23 8.43
CA GLN A 274 -14.82 -8.35 9.13
C GLN A 274 -15.47 -7.78 10.39
N VAL A 275 -14.67 -7.58 11.44
CA VAL A 275 -15.12 -6.94 12.67
C VAL A 275 -14.26 -5.71 12.89
N ALA A 276 -14.89 -4.54 13.00
CA ALA A 276 -14.25 -3.27 13.27
C ALA A 276 -14.59 -2.80 14.69
N CYS A 277 -13.60 -2.32 15.43
CA CYS A 277 -13.78 -1.77 16.77
C CYS A 277 -13.14 -0.38 16.83
N PHE A 278 -13.94 0.63 17.17
CA PHE A 278 -13.49 2.01 17.32
C PHE A 278 -13.63 2.40 18.78
N TYR A 279 -12.54 2.85 19.41
CA TYR A 279 -12.54 3.28 20.80
C TYR A 279 -11.51 4.39 21.02
N ASN A 280 -11.76 5.23 22.02
CA ASN A 280 -10.84 6.29 22.41
C ASN A 280 -9.75 5.73 23.32
N ILE A 281 -8.50 6.09 23.06
CA ILE A 281 -7.38 5.83 23.96
C ILE A 281 -6.91 7.14 24.59
N PRO A 282 -6.46 7.14 25.85
CA PRO A 282 -5.74 8.27 26.41
C PRO A 282 -4.52 8.60 25.54
N THR A 283 -4.15 9.88 25.46
CA THR A 283 -2.97 10.32 24.72
C THR A 283 -1.75 9.51 25.17
N PRO A 284 -1.06 8.79 24.25
CA PRO A 284 0.03 7.90 24.63
C PRO A 284 1.15 8.67 25.35
N ILE A 285 1.49 8.26 26.58
CA ILE A 285 2.58 8.86 27.38
C ILE A 285 3.95 8.57 26.74
N LYS A 286 4.05 7.50 25.95
CA LYS A 286 5.24 7.15 25.16
C LYS A 286 4.93 7.35 23.67
N ALA A 287 5.16 8.55 23.17
CA ALA A 287 5.25 8.78 21.73
C ALA A 287 6.42 7.94 21.15
N SER A 288 6.28 7.50 19.90
CA SER A 288 7.37 6.84 19.18
C SER A 288 8.64 7.70 19.26
N ARG A 289 9.76 7.10 19.66
CA ARG A 289 11.05 7.82 19.69
C ARG A 289 11.59 8.13 18.30
N THR A 290 11.03 7.51 17.25
CA THR A 290 11.55 7.56 15.90
C THR A 290 11.25 8.89 15.21
N LEU A 291 10.02 9.41 15.33
CA LEU A 291 9.59 10.69 14.76
C LEU A 291 8.92 11.52 15.85
N GLY A 292 9.41 12.75 16.05
CA GLY A 292 8.87 13.71 17.00
C GLY A 292 8.46 15.00 16.29
N VAL A 293 7.37 15.59 16.73
CA VAL A 293 6.91 16.91 16.25
C VAL A 293 6.87 17.84 17.45
N GLU A 294 7.56 18.97 17.36
CA GLU A 294 7.54 20.05 18.35
C GLU A 294 6.87 21.27 17.71
N VAL A 295 5.82 21.77 18.35
CA VAL A 295 5.09 22.96 17.89
C VAL A 295 5.30 24.07 18.89
N LYS A 296 5.84 25.21 18.42
CA LYS A 296 5.95 26.44 19.20
C LYS A 296 5.01 27.48 18.61
N VAL A 297 4.15 28.03 19.47
CA VAL A 297 3.24 29.11 19.09
C VAL A 297 3.90 30.43 19.45
N ALA A 298 4.13 31.28 18.45
CA ALA A 298 4.54 32.67 18.66
C ALA A 298 3.34 33.57 18.37
N ARG A 299 3.05 34.50 19.28
CA ARG A 299 1.99 35.49 19.10
C ARG A 299 2.60 36.76 18.51
N ASP A 300 2.07 37.24 17.38
CA ASP A 300 2.37 38.60 16.95
C ASP A 300 1.36 39.55 17.61
N CYS A 301 1.79 40.24 18.67
CA CYS A 301 0.96 41.19 19.40
C CYS A 301 0.75 42.53 18.66
N LYS A 302 1.27 42.70 17.44
CA LYS A 302 1.26 43.99 16.73
C LYS A 302 0.09 44.19 15.78
N VAL A 303 -0.64 43.14 15.39
CA VAL A 303 -1.74 43.22 14.42
C VAL A 303 -3.08 43.25 15.15
N ARG A 304 -4.03 44.07 14.69
CA ARG A 304 -5.44 44.05 15.15
C ARG A 304 -6.11 42.79 14.58
N GLY A 305 -5.84 41.66 15.20
CA GLY A 305 -6.25 40.31 14.83
C GLY A 305 -5.47 39.32 15.67
N ALA A 306 -6.08 38.23 16.12
CA ALA A 306 -5.38 37.22 16.94
C ALA A 306 -4.54 36.29 16.06
N ASP A 307 -3.53 36.86 15.38
CA ASP A 307 -2.65 36.09 14.51
C ASP A 307 -1.64 35.29 15.34
N LEU A 308 -1.67 33.98 15.13
CA LEU A 308 -0.76 33.03 15.76
C LEU A 308 0.20 32.49 14.69
N MET A 309 1.50 32.55 14.95
CA MET A 309 2.50 31.87 14.13
C MET A 309 2.84 30.52 14.74
N LEU A 310 2.85 29.48 13.89
CA LEU A 310 3.19 28.12 14.30
C LEU A 310 4.56 27.73 13.74
N ASN A 311 5.52 27.56 14.64
CA ASN A 311 6.83 27.02 14.30
C ASN A 311 6.83 25.51 14.58
N ILE A 312 6.89 24.71 13.51
CA ILE A 312 6.77 23.26 13.59
C ILE A 312 8.12 22.64 13.27
N THR A 313 8.71 21.97 14.26
CA THR A 313 9.98 21.25 14.10
C THR A 313 9.71 19.76 14.03
N VAL A 314 10.21 19.11 12.99
CA VAL A 314 10.11 17.66 12.84
C VAL A 314 11.48 17.06 13.12
N LYS A 315 11.52 16.14 14.09
CA LYS A 315 12.74 15.46 14.53
C LYS A 315 12.66 14.00 14.16
N TYR A 316 13.73 13.47 13.59
CA TYR A 316 13.86 12.05 13.30
C TYR A 316 15.06 11.48 14.04
N ASN A 317 14.80 10.45 14.86
CA ASN A 317 15.82 9.72 15.63
C ASN A 317 15.78 8.22 15.32
N GLY A 318 15.50 7.86 14.06
CA GLY A 318 15.51 6.45 13.63
C GLY A 318 16.91 5.92 13.36
N ALA A 319 17.01 4.63 13.07
CA ALA A 319 18.28 3.95 12.82
C ALA A 319 18.95 4.33 11.48
N LYS A 320 18.18 4.87 10.53
CA LYS A 320 18.66 5.26 9.20
C LYS A 320 19.12 6.72 9.19
N PRO A 321 20.05 7.13 8.29
CA PRO A 321 20.54 8.50 8.22
C PRO A 321 19.46 9.52 7.81
N THR A 322 18.49 9.11 6.99
CA THR A 322 17.34 9.92 6.56
C THR A 322 16.07 9.09 6.55
N THR A 323 14.91 9.75 6.66
CA THR A 323 13.61 9.14 6.41
C THR A 323 13.32 9.04 4.92
N ASN A 324 12.25 8.32 4.61
CA ASN A 324 11.51 8.43 3.36
C ASN A 324 10.63 9.70 3.36
N MET A 325 9.59 9.76 2.51
CA MET A 325 8.58 10.83 2.58
C MET A 325 7.92 10.87 3.95
N VAL A 326 7.69 12.08 4.46
CA VAL A 326 6.98 12.30 5.72
C VAL A 326 5.79 13.20 5.44
N ILE A 327 4.62 12.82 5.96
CA ILE A 327 3.43 13.64 5.94
C ILE A 327 3.22 14.19 7.33
N VAL A 328 3.13 15.51 7.44
CA VAL A 328 2.80 16.21 8.68
C VAL A 328 1.35 16.66 8.59
N ASN A 329 0.49 16.03 9.39
CA ASN A 329 -0.91 16.40 9.50
C ASN A 329 -1.11 17.31 10.70
N ILE A 330 -1.47 18.57 10.43
CA ILE A 330 -1.64 19.62 11.42
C ILE A 330 -3.14 19.87 11.55
N LYS A 331 -3.72 19.48 12.70
CA LYS A 331 -5.09 19.84 13.04
C LYS A 331 -5.12 21.24 13.66
N LEU A 332 -5.92 22.12 13.09
CA LEU A 332 -6.08 23.48 13.57
C LEU A 332 -7.05 23.53 14.76
N LEU A 333 -6.95 24.60 15.55
CA LEU A 333 -7.95 24.90 16.58
C LEU A 333 -9.27 25.34 15.91
N SER A 334 -10.40 24.98 16.52
CA SER A 334 -11.71 25.40 16.03
C SER A 334 -11.79 26.92 15.87
N GLY A 335 -12.24 27.38 14.69
CA GLY A 335 -12.36 28.81 14.36
C GLY A 335 -11.09 29.47 13.79
N PHE A 336 -9.99 28.72 13.63
CA PHE A 336 -8.77 29.19 12.97
C PHE A 336 -8.64 28.62 11.56
N THR A 337 -8.09 29.45 10.67
CA THR A 337 -7.70 29.07 9.31
C THR A 337 -6.21 29.33 9.12
N ALA A 338 -5.52 28.53 8.32
CA ALA A 338 -4.09 28.66 8.10
C ALA A 338 -3.75 29.36 6.80
N ASP A 339 -2.93 30.40 6.89
CA ASP A 339 -2.17 30.87 5.73
C ASP A 339 -0.94 29.96 5.53
N THR A 340 -0.84 29.40 4.32
CA THR A 340 0.25 28.50 3.92
C THR A 340 1.19 29.13 2.91
N SER A 341 1.02 30.41 2.59
CA SER A 341 1.83 31.15 1.62
C SER A 341 3.34 31.03 1.89
N LEU A 342 3.75 30.99 3.16
CA LEU A 342 5.15 30.87 3.57
C LEU A 342 5.75 29.46 3.40
N LEU A 343 4.93 28.42 3.35
CA LEU A 343 5.39 27.08 2.98
C LEU A 343 5.64 26.97 1.47
N GLY A 344 5.12 27.93 0.71
CA GLY A 344 5.22 28.04 -0.73
C GLY A 344 3.92 27.76 -1.43
N SER A 345 3.79 28.34 -2.63
CA SER A 345 2.64 28.15 -3.52
C SER A 345 3.12 27.57 -4.86
N PRO A 346 2.35 26.65 -5.47
CA PRO A 346 2.61 26.22 -6.83
C PRO A 346 2.49 27.44 -7.78
N PRO A 347 3.36 27.63 -8.78
CA PRO A 347 4.46 26.76 -9.22
C PRO A 347 5.87 27.18 -8.73
N ASP A 348 6.01 28.24 -7.94
CA ASP A 348 7.21 29.09 -7.99
C ASP A 348 8.26 28.84 -6.90
N SER A 349 7.91 28.40 -5.69
CA SER A 349 8.91 27.90 -4.70
C SER A 349 8.24 27.37 -3.44
N PHE A 350 8.51 26.11 -3.08
CA PHE A 350 8.25 25.58 -1.75
C PHE A 350 9.44 25.84 -0.83
N ALA A 351 9.18 25.95 0.48
CA ALA A 351 10.23 25.94 1.49
C ALA A 351 11.13 24.70 1.31
N PRO A 352 12.43 24.76 1.65
CA PRO A 352 13.33 23.63 1.50
C PRO A 352 12.74 22.35 2.10
N LEU A 353 12.83 21.23 1.37
CA LEU A 353 12.27 19.90 1.70
C LEU A 353 10.75 19.73 1.54
N VAL A 354 9.96 20.80 1.48
CA VAL A 354 8.52 20.73 1.21
C VAL A 354 8.29 20.47 -0.29
N GLN A 355 7.48 19.46 -0.61
CA GLN A 355 7.10 19.14 -1.99
C GLN A 355 5.69 19.59 -2.35
N ARG A 356 4.80 19.60 -1.36
CA ARG A 356 3.38 19.91 -1.53
C ARG A 356 2.78 20.31 -0.19
N VAL A 357 1.78 21.18 -0.26
CA VAL A 357 0.91 21.53 0.87
C VAL A 357 -0.53 21.44 0.39
N ASP A 358 -1.35 20.72 1.15
CA ASP A 358 -2.80 20.66 0.93
C ASP A 358 -3.50 21.23 2.16
N THR A 359 -4.43 22.16 1.94
CA THR A 359 -5.25 22.80 2.99
C THR A 359 -6.69 22.32 2.89
N GLY A 360 -7.20 21.73 3.98
CA GLY A 360 -8.62 21.48 4.20
C GLY A 360 -9.20 22.44 5.25
N ASP A 361 -10.48 22.29 5.58
CA ASP A 361 -11.21 23.23 6.45
C ASP A 361 -10.63 23.34 7.87
N ASP A 362 -10.20 22.23 8.47
CA ASP A 362 -9.59 22.18 9.82
C ASP A 362 -8.20 21.52 9.87
N HIS A 363 -7.64 21.20 8.70
CA HIS A 363 -6.38 20.46 8.58
C HIS A 363 -5.44 21.05 7.54
N VAL A 364 -4.14 21.08 7.85
CA VAL A 364 -3.06 21.36 6.90
C VAL A 364 -2.18 20.12 6.76
N LEU A 365 -2.02 19.63 5.54
CA LEU A 365 -1.14 18.50 5.21
C LEU A 365 0.11 19.02 4.53
N VAL A 366 1.28 18.74 5.11
CA VAL A 366 2.58 19.12 4.54
C VAL A 366 3.33 17.85 4.13
N TYR A 367 3.72 17.78 2.86
CA TYR A 367 4.46 16.65 2.29
C TYR A 367 5.95 16.99 2.23
N LEU A 368 6.75 16.31 3.05
CA LEU A 368 8.20 16.45 3.11
C LEU A 368 8.88 15.35 2.30
N LYS A 369 9.91 15.73 1.54
CA LYS A 369 10.72 14.79 0.73
C LYS A 369 11.43 13.75 1.61
N GLU A 370 12.15 14.24 2.62
CA GLU A 370 12.94 13.46 3.57
C GLU A 370 13.15 14.31 4.83
N VAL A 371 13.43 13.66 5.95
CA VAL A 371 13.86 14.27 7.20
C VAL A 371 15.16 13.59 7.61
N LYS A 372 16.20 14.37 7.89
CA LYS A 372 17.51 13.81 8.26
C LYS A 372 17.52 13.45 9.75
N CYS A 373 18.45 12.58 10.16
CA CYS A 373 18.66 12.25 11.57
C CYS A 373 19.21 13.45 12.41
N ALA A 374 19.26 14.65 11.82
CA ALA A 374 19.52 15.93 12.47
C ALA A 374 18.32 16.86 12.23
N LEU A 375 18.08 17.78 13.17
CA LEU A 375 16.91 18.67 13.24
C LEU A 375 16.55 19.32 11.88
N ASP A 376 15.34 19.06 11.38
CA ASP A 376 14.74 19.83 10.29
C ASP A 376 13.60 20.70 10.84
N MET A 377 13.67 22.01 10.62
CA MET A 377 12.71 22.99 11.11
C MET A 377 12.06 23.73 9.95
N PHE A 378 10.73 23.83 9.96
CA PHE A 378 9.98 24.71 9.07
C PHE A 378 8.97 25.53 9.88
N SER A 379 8.45 26.61 9.29
CA SER A 379 7.55 27.54 9.99
C SER A 379 6.35 27.85 9.10
N ILE A 380 5.17 27.99 9.72
CA ILE A 380 3.90 28.31 9.08
C ILE A 380 3.38 29.61 9.72
N CYS A 381 3.05 30.63 8.92
CA CYS A 381 2.43 31.87 9.40
C CYS A 381 1.36 32.38 8.43
N PRO A 382 0.40 33.22 8.89
CA PRO A 382 -0.27 33.24 10.20
C PRO A 382 -1.55 32.39 10.18
N LEU A 383 -2.01 31.94 11.35
CA LEU A 383 -3.38 31.46 11.53
C LEU A 383 -4.31 32.65 11.76
N HIS A 384 -5.27 32.88 10.86
CA HIS A 384 -6.29 33.93 11.01
C HIS A 384 -7.54 33.37 11.71
N VAL A 385 -8.10 34.15 12.64
CA VAL A 385 -9.45 33.91 13.17
C VAL A 385 -10.45 34.38 12.13
N CYS A 386 -11.10 33.45 11.43
CA CYS A 386 -12.27 33.80 10.66
C CYS A 386 -13.45 33.80 11.63
N CYS A 387 -13.91 34.98 12.05
CA CYS A 387 -15.20 35.09 12.72
C CYS A 387 -16.26 34.61 11.72
N ILE A 388 -16.63 33.33 11.80
CA ILE A 388 -17.88 32.85 11.22
C ILE A 388 -18.97 33.53 12.04
N CYS A 389 -19.38 34.72 11.60
CA CYS A 389 -20.66 35.28 12.00
C CYS A 389 -21.72 34.34 11.43
N THR A 390 -22.17 33.38 12.24
CA THR A 390 -23.48 32.78 12.07
C THR A 390 -24.50 33.90 12.21
N SER A 391 -25.02 34.38 11.08
CA SER A 391 -26.23 35.21 11.01
C SER A 391 -27.46 34.36 11.21
#